data_AF-A0A2N1V5K6-F1
#
_entry.id   AF-A0A2N1V5K6-F1
#
_cell.length_a   1.000
_cell.length_b   1.000
_cell.length_c   1.000
_cell.angle_alpha   90.00
_cell.angle_beta   90.00
_cell.angle_gamma   90.00
#
_symmetry.space_group_name_H-M   'P 1'
#
loop_
_entity.id
_entity.type
_entity.pdbx_description
1 polymer ?
#
loop_
_entity_poly.entity_id
_entity_poly.type
_entity_poly.pdbx_seq_one_letter_code
_entity_poly.pdbx_strand_id
1 'polypeptide(L)'
;MAFVIYKHMKRVILLASLLLIACGPSPKNVNDAIGRGRIDQGVRLLAELLNQNGEISSKRLEQVLKALRDSRKFTLEQADELVDRLKPEPRKAVLPWYVDTYLRVAEAAIQREQFDAARKVWLRHQKVRAHAYPDFRETIPVLGIIDLREADYWLSKGNKPKARQLLAAAEKKLSSKRPFDLVGPYAFQNLAKDLQRRLK
;
A
#
# COMPACT_ATOMS: atom_id res chain seq x y z
N MET A 1 55.81 -28.77 -0.73
CA MET A 1 54.53 -28.63 0.00
C MET A 1 53.74 -27.34 -0.28
N ALA A 2 54.24 -26.36 -1.04
CA ALA A 2 53.48 -25.13 -1.35
C ALA A 2 52.42 -25.27 -2.48
N PHE A 3 52.54 -26.30 -3.33
CA PHE A 3 51.70 -26.46 -4.52
C PHE A 3 50.28 -26.99 -4.23
N VAL A 4 50.09 -27.71 -3.11
CA VAL A 4 48.81 -28.29 -2.71
C VAL A 4 47.87 -27.21 -2.14
N ILE A 5 48.43 -26.23 -1.43
CA ILE A 5 47.68 -25.12 -0.83
C ILE A 5 47.08 -24.20 -1.90
N TYR A 6 47.82 -23.94 -2.99
CA TYR A 6 47.36 -23.07 -4.08
C TYR A 6 46.20 -23.69 -4.89
N LYS A 7 46.18 -25.01 -5.05
CA LYS A 7 45.10 -25.75 -5.75
C LYS A 7 43.80 -25.76 -4.94
N HIS A 8 43.89 -25.80 -3.61
CA HIS A 8 42.74 -25.70 -2.72
C HIS A 8 42.21 -24.27 -2.60
N MET A 9 43.08 -23.25 -2.53
CA MET A 9 42.64 -21.84 -2.56
C MET A 9 41.89 -21.47 -3.84
N LYS A 10 42.36 -21.90 -5.02
CA LYS A 10 41.65 -21.65 -6.28
C LYS A 10 40.27 -22.29 -6.31
N ARG A 11 40.12 -23.51 -5.76
CA ARG A 11 38.83 -24.21 -5.67
C ARG A 11 37.87 -23.55 -4.68
N VAL A 12 38.37 -23.05 -3.54
CA VAL A 12 37.57 -22.33 -2.55
C VAL A 12 37.12 -20.96 -3.09
N ILE A 13 38.00 -20.24 -3.81
CA ILE A 13 37.65 -18.97 -4.46
C ILE A 13 36.64 -19.20 -5.60
N LEU A 14 36.79 -20.26 -6.39
CA LEU A 14 35.82 -20.63 -7.44
C LEU A 14 34.45 -21.04 -6.85
N LEU A 15 34.44 -21.79 -5.75
CA LEU A 15 33.21 -22.17 -5.03
C LEU A 15 32.54 -20.99 -4.34
N ALA A 16 33.31 -20.06 -3.76
CA ALA A 16 32.79 -18.83 -3.17
C ALA A 16 32.22 -17.88 -4.24
N SER A 17 32.85 -17.82 -5.43
CA SER A 17 32.30 -17.07 -6.55
C SER A 17 31.09 -17.77 -7.20
N LEU A 18 31.02 -19.10 -7.25
CA LEU A 18 29.83 -19.85 -7.68
C LEU A 18 28.66 -19.77 -6.67
N LEU A 19 28.93 -19.71 -5.36
CA LEU A 19 27.93 -19.44 -4.32
C LEU A 19 27.41 -18.00 -4.36
N LEU A 20 28.21 -17.05 -4.85
CA LEU A 20 27.78 -15.67 -5.13
C LEU A 20 26.96 -15.54 -6.42
N ILE A 21 27.02 -16.53 -7.33
CA ILE A 21 26.30 -16.53 -8.61
C ILE A 21 24.89 -17.16 -8.52
N ALA A 22 24.55 -17.84 -7.42
CA ALA A 22 23.29 -18.59 -7.28
C ALA A 22 22.12 -17.84 -6.59
N CYS A 23 22.11 -16.51 -6.57
CA CYS A 23 20.98 -15.72 -6.03
C CYS A 23 20.47 -14.65 -7.02
N GLY A 24 20.32 -15.02 -8.29
CA GLY A 24 19.60 -14.17 -9.25
C GLY A 24 18.15 -13.89 -8.82
N PRO A 25 17.52 -12.81 -9.34
CA PRO A 25 16.14 -12.51 -9.03
C PRO A 25 15.24 -13.67 -9.50
N SER A 26 14.49 -14.25 -8.57
CA SER A 26 13.54 -15.33 -8.86
C SER A 26 12.34 -15.24 -7.93
N PRO A 27 11.15 -15.73 -8.31
CA PRO A 27 9.99 -15.73 -7.43
C PRO A 27 10.25 -16.44 -6.09
N LYS A 28 11.13 -17.45 -6.07
CA LYS A 28 11.53 -18.13 -4.83
C LYS A 28 12.36 -17.22 -3.93
N ASN A 29 13.41 -16.59 -4.48
CA ASN A 29 14.29 -15.70 -3.72
C ASN A 29 13.54 -14.46 -3.18
N VAL A 30 12.56 -13.94 -3.93
CA VAL A 30 11.69 -12.86 -3.44
C VAL A 30 10.86 -13.32 -2.24
N ASN A 31 10.18 -14.47 -2.33
CA ASN A 31 9.40 -15.00 -1.22
C ASN A 31 10.25 -15.35 0.00
N ASP A 32 11.45 -15.89 -0.20
CA ASP A 32 12.38 -16.19 0.89
C ASP A 32 12.86 -14.91 1.60
N ALA A 33 13.07 -13.82 0.87
CA ALA A 33 13.38 -12.51 1.46
C ALA A 33 12.20 -11.98 2.29
N ILE A 34 10.97 -12.03 1.73
CA ILE A 34 9.75 -11.61 2.41
C ILE A 34 9.50 -12.45 3.68
N GLY A 35 9.60 -13.78 3.58
CA GLY A 35 9.37 -14.71 4.69
C GLY A 35 10.38 -14.55 5.84
N ARG A 36 11.60 -14.10 5.54
CA ARG A 36 12.62 -13.74 6.56
C ARG A 36 12.48 -12.30 7.07
N GLY A 37 11.45 -11.56 6.64
CA GLY A 37 11.22 -10.17 7.03
C GLY A 37 12.26 -9.18 6.48
N ARG A 38 12.99 -9.54 5.42
CA ARG A 38 13.95 -8.67 4.72
C ARG A 38 13.25 -7.97 3.55
N ILE A 39 12.36 -7.03 3.90
CA ILE A 39 11.41 -6.47 2.93
C ILE A 39 12.09 -5.62 1.86
N ASP A 40 13.07 -4.78 2.22
CA ASP A 40 13.84 -4.00 1.24
C ASP A 40 14.54 -4.90 0.21
N GLN A 41 15.07 -6.04 0.67
CA GLN A 41 15.67 -7.03 -0.23
C GLN A 41 14.61 -7.66 -1.14
N GLY A 42 13.44 -8.00 -0.59
CA GLY A 42 12.31 -8.53 -1.38
C GLY A 42 11.84 -7.56 -2.47
N VAL A 43 11.73 -6.27 -2.14
CA VAL A 43 11.39 -5.20 -3.09
C VAL A 43 12.41 -5.11 -4.22
N ARG A 44 13.71 -5.06 -3.87
CA ARG A 44 14.79 -4.98 -4.87
C ARG A 44 14.80 -6.19 -5.81
N LEU A 45 14.73 -7.40 -5.26
CA LEU A 45 14.70 -8.64 -6.04
C LEU A 45 13.47 -8.71 -6.95
N LEU A 46 12.31 -8.24 -6.48
CA LEU A 46 11.09 -8.20 -7.29
C LEU A 46 11.21 -7.20 -8.44
N ALA A 47 11.76 -6.00 -8.19
CA ALA A 47 11.99 -5.00 -9.22
C ALA A 47 12.96 -5.52 -10.29
N GLU A 48 14.06 -6.16 -9.88
CA GLU A 48 15.02 -6.79 -10.79
C GLU A 48 14.38 -7.90 -11.62
N LEU A 49 13.61 -8.79 -11.00
CA LEU A 49 12.91 -9.89 -11.68
C LEU A 49 12.00 -9.35 -12.79
N LEU A 50 11.19 -8.34 -12.46
CA LEU A 50 10.22 -7.77 -13.39
C LEU A 50 10.88 -6.96 -14.51
N ASN A 51 11.96 -6.24 -14.23
CA ASN A 51 12.67 -5.43 -15.22
C ASN A 51 13.52 -6.24 -16.22
N GLN A 52 13.89 -7.47 -15.85
CA GLN A 52 14.65 -8.40 -16.69
C GLN A 52 13.75 -9.27 -17.59
N ASN A 53 12.43 -9.00 -17.62
CA ASN A 53 11.44 -9.89 -18.23
C ASN A 53 11.52 -11.32 -17.67
N GLY A 54 11.87 -11.47 -16.39
CA GLY A 54 11.89 -12.79 -15.76
C GLY A 54 10.51 -13.43 -15.87
N GLU A 55 10.47 -14.73 -16.21
CA GLU A 55 9.23 -15.49 -16.35
C GLU A 55 8.49 -15.56 -15.01
N ILE A 56 7.61 -14.61 -14.76
CA ILE A 56 6.66 -14.63 -13.66
C ILE A 56 5.25 -14.53 -14.24
N SER A 57 4.44 -15.57 -14.01
CA SER A 57 3.04 -15.53 -14.41
C SER A 57 2.28 -14.49 -13.59
N SER A 58 1.21 -13.91 -14.13
CA SER A 58 0.37 -12.92 -13.45
C SER A 58 -0.10 -13.41 -12.08
N LYS A 59 -0.55 -14.68 -12.01
CA LYS A 59 -0.96 -15.33 -10.75
C LYS A 59 0.17 -15.37 -9.73
N ARG A 60 1.41 -15.64 -10.17
CA ARG A 60 2.56 -15.70 -9.25
C ARG A 60 2.99 -14.31 -8.81
N LEU A 61 2.92 -13.31 -9.70
CA LEU A 61 3.15 -11.92 -9.36
C LEU A 61 2.15 -11.43 -8.30
N GLU A 62 0.86 -11.69 -8.49
CA GLU A 62 -0.19 -11.35 -7.51
C GLU A 62 0.08 -11.97 -6.14
N GLN A 63 0.50 -13.24 -6.08
CA GLN A 63 0.85 -13.91 -4.82
C GLN A 63 2.02 -13.23 -4.12
N VAL A 64 3.07 -12.89 -4.86
CA VAL A 64 4.27 -12.23 -4.31
C VAL A 64 3.93 -10.82 -3.81
N LEU A 65 3.19 -10.04 -4.59
CA LEU A 65 2.73 -8.70 -4.20
C LEU A 65 1.82 -8.76 -2.97
N LYS A 66 0.91 -9.74 -2.90
CA LYS A 66 0.09 -9.98 -1.72
C LYS A 66 0.94 -10.34 -0.50
N ALA A 67 1.92 -11.24 -0.64
CA ALA A 67 2.81 -11.61 0.46
C ALA A 67 3.64 -10.43 0.96
N LEU A 68 4.11 -9.58 0.04
CA LEU A 68 4.84 -8.36 0.36
C LEU A 68 3.95 -7.42 1.19
N ARG A 69 2.74 -7.13 0.72
CA ARG A 69 1.77 -6.26 1.41
C ARG A 69 1.33 -6.80 2.77
N ASP A 70 1.11 -8.10 2.88
CA ASP A 70 0.63 -8.74 4.12
C ASP A 70 1.75 -8.89 5.18
N SER A 71 3.01 -8.57 4.83
CA SER A 71 4.13 -8.58 5.77
C SER A 71 4.02 -7.46 6.80
N ARG A 72 4.26 -7.78 8.08
CA ARG A 72 4.22 -6.81 9.20
C ARG A 72 5.24 -5.68 9.09
N LYS A 73 6.36 -5.91 8.37
CA LYS A 73 7.44 -4.94 8.19
C LYS A 73 7.29 -4.10 6.92
N PHE A 74 6.22 -4.32 6.16
CA PHE A 74 5.99 -3.62 4.91
C PHE A 74 5.47 -2.20 5.15
N THR A 75 5.99 -1.22 4.40
CA THR A 75 5.62 0.20 4.50
C THR A 75 5.23 0.78 3.13
N LEU A 76 4.60 1.97 3.13
CA LEU A 76 4.25 2.65 1.88
C LEU A 76 5.49 3.08 1.10
N GLU A 77 6.56 3.47 1.80
CA GLU A 77 7.83 3.85 1.18
C GLU A 77 8.43 2.70 0.35
N GLN A 78 8.27 1.45 0.81
CA GLN A 78 8.69 0.28 0.06
C GLN A 78 7.79 0.00 -1.16
N ALA A 79 6.50 0.33 -1.07
CA ALA A 79 5.60 0.28 -2.23
C ALA A 79 6.01 1.32 -3.28
N ASP A 80 6.36 2.53 -2.84
CA ASP A 80 6.86 3.61 -3.69
C ASP A 80 8.17 3.21 -4.35
N GLU A 81 9.13 2.70 -3.57
CA GLU A 81 10.42 2.24 -4.06
C GLU A 81 10.26 1.16 -5.15
N LEU A 82 9.35 0.21 -4.95
CA LEU A 82 9.07 -0.81 -5.96
C LEU A 82 8.65 -0.16 -7.28
N VAL A 83 7.65 0.72 -7.25
CA VAL A 83 7.08 1.33 -8.46
C VAL A 83 8.07 2.25 -9.16
N ASP A 84 8.85 3.03 -8.41
CA ASP A 84 9.86 3.94 -8.92
C ASP A 84 10.98 3.20 -9.67
N ARG A 85 11.34 1.99 -9.20
CA ARG A 85 12.37 1.14 -9.84
C ARG A 85 11.89 0.41 -11.10
N LEU A 86 10.58 0.29 -11.33
CA LEU A 86 10.05 -0.49 -12.45
C LEU A 86 10.08 0.28 -13.78
N LYS A 87 10.45 -0.43 -14.85
CA LYS A 87 10.25 0.00 -16.25
C LYS A 87 8.75 0.17 -16.55
N PRO A 88 8.35 0.93 -17.59
CA PRO A 88 6.95 1.24 -17.86
C PRO A 88 6.01 0.02 -17.96
N GLU A 89 6.41 -1.03 -18.66
CA GLU A 89 5.58 -2.24 -18.83
C GLU A 89 5.33 -3.01 -17.51
N PRO A 90 6.36 -3.45 -16.77
CA PRO A 90 6.12 -4.12 -15.49
C PRO A 90 5.47 -3.20 -14.45
N ARG A 91 5.71 -1.88 -14.54
CA ARG A 91 5.01 -0.90 -13.69
C ARG A 91 3.51 -1.00 -13.87
N LYS A 92 3.00 -1.07 -15.10
CA LYS A 92 1.56 -1.22 -15.39
C LYS A 92 0.94 -2.44 -14.69
N ALA A 93 1.66 -3.56 -14.65
CA ALA A 93 1.20 -4.78 -13.99
C ALA A 93 1.11 -4.66 -12.47
N VAL A 94 1.92 -3.80 -11.85
CA VAL A 94 1.97 -3.59 -10.39
C VAL A 94 1.04 -2.46 -9.94
N LEU A 95 0.63 -1.54 -10.83
CA LEU A 95 -0.21 -0.39 -10.52
C LEU A 95 -1.51 -0.74 -9.76
N PRO A 96 -2.30 -1.77 -10.13
CA PRO A 96 -3.52 -2.11 -9.38
C PRO A 96 -3.23 -2.44 -7.91
N TRP A 97 -2.20 -3.25 -7.66
CA TRP A 97 -1.77 -3.59 -6.30
C TRP A 97 -1.24 -2.37 -5.54
N TYR A 98 -0.51 -1.50 -6.23
CA TYR A 98 0.06 -0.30 -5.62
C TYR A 98 -1.04 0.66 -5.16
N VAL A 99 -2.06 0.89 -5.99
CA VAL A 99 -3.22 1.71 -5.65
C VAL A 99 -4.03 1.08 -4.49
N ASP A 100 -4.27 -0.24 -4.52
CA ASP A 100 -4.95 -0.96 -3.44
C ASP A 100 -4.19 -0.90 -2.10
N THR A 101 -2.87 -0.93 -2.13
CA THR A 101 -2.03 -0.83 -0.93
C THR A 101 -2.30 0.47 -0.17
N TYR A 102 -2.41 1.58 -0.89
CA TYR A 102 -2.73 2.88 -0.31
C TYR A 102 -4.13 2.92 0.31
N LEU A 103 -5.12 2.37 -0.38
CA LEU A 103 -6.50 2.27 0.14
C LEU A 103 -6.51 1.53 1.48
N ARG A 104 -5.88 0.35 1.54
CA ARG A 104 -5.83 -0.47 2.76
C ARG A 104 -5.12 0.21 3.93
N VAL A 105 -4.03 0.93 3.66
CA VAL A 105 -3.31 1.68 4.71
C VAL A 105 -4.17 2.84 5.22
N ALA A 106 -4.90 3.54 4.34
CA ALA A 106 -5.84 4.57 4.76
C ALA A 106 -6.99 4.00 5.61
N GLU A 107 -7.59 2.88 5.20
CA GLU A 107 -8.65 2.20 5.97
C GLU A 107 -8.16 1.75 7.36
N ALA A 108 -6.95 1.17 7.43
CA ALA A 108 -6.36 0.77 8.70
C ALA A 108 -6.11 1.97 9.63
N ALA A 109 -5.68 3.11 9.08
CA ALA A 109 -5.52 4.34 9.85
C ALA A 109 -6.87 4.87 10.38
N ILE A 110 -7.94 4.81 9.59
CA ILE A 110 -9.31 5.16 10.04
C ILE A 110 -9.77 4.25 11.18
N GLN A 111 -9.56 2.93 11.06
CA GLN A 111 -9.94 1.97 12.08
C GLN A 111 -9.19 2.17 13.40
N ARG A 112 -7.95 2.67 13.33
CA ARG A 112 -7.10 3.01 14.49
C ARG A 112 -7.30 4.45 14.99
N GLU A 113 -8.31 5.16 14.48
CA GLU A 113 -8.61 6.55 14.86
C GLU A 113 -7.45 7.54 14.56
N GLN A 114 -6.56 7.18 13.65
CA GLN A 114 -5.42 7.99 13.19
C GLN A 114 -5.85 8.86 12.00
N PHE A 115 -6.80 9.76 12.20
CA PHE A 115 -7.46 10.51 11.12
C PHE A 115 -6.52 11.41 10.30
N ASP A 116 -5.53 12.03 10.93
CA ASP A 116 -4.50 12.82 10.22
C ASP A 116 -3.66 11.96 9.29
N ALA A 117 -3.25 10.77 9.76
CA ALA A 117 -2.51 9.82 8.94
C ALA A 117 -3.38 9.31 7.78
N ALA A 118 -4.66 8.99 8.04
CA ALA A 118 -5.60 8.57 7.02
C ALA A 118 -5.76 9.64 5.92
N ARG A 119 -5.94 10.92 6.28
CA ARG A 119 -6.02 12.03 5.31
C ARG A 119 -4.74 12.16 4.48
N LYS A 120 -3.57 12.09 5.12
CA LYS A 120 -2.28 12.17 4.41
C LYS A 120 -2.12 11.03 3.39
N VAL A 121 -2.40 9.79 3.79
CA VAL A 121 -2.33 8.62 2.91
C VAL A 121 -3.34 8.73 1.77
N TRP A 122 -4.57 9.16 2.06
CA TRP A 122 -5.61 9.30 1.04
C TRP A 122 -5.29 10.37 -0.01
N LEU A 123 -4.78 11.53 0.40
CA LEU A 123 -4.38 12.58 -0.54
C LEU A 123 -3.24 12.09 -1.46
N ARG A 124 -2.33 11.26 -0.93
CA ARG A 124 -1.28 10.63 -1.72
C ARG A 124 -1.84 9.60 -2.69
N HIS A 125 -2.76 8.75 -2.22
CA HIS A 125 -3.51 7.80 -3.05
C HIS A 125 -4.18 8.49 -4.25
N GLN A 126 -4.90 9.60 -4.02
CA GLN A 126 -5.58 10.34 -5.09
C GLN A 126 -4.60 10.85 -6.16
N LYS A 127 -3.41 11.33 -5.76
CA LYS A 127 -2.36 11.77 -6.70
C LYS A 127 -1.81 10.60 -7.53
N VAL A 128 -1.46 9.50 -6.86
CA VAL A 128 -0.95 8.29 -7.52
C VAL A 128 -1.98 7.73 -8.50
N ARG A 129 -3.22 7.61 -8.06
CA ARG A 129 -4.33 7.11 -8.85
C ARG A 129 -4.63 8.01 -10.05
N ALA A 130 -4.58 9.33 -9.91
CA ALA A 130 -4.76 10.25 -11.04
C ALA A 130 -3.67 10.09 -12.11
N HIS A 131 -2.45 9.72 -11.71
CA HIS A 131 -1.38 9.42 -12.67
C HIS A 131 -1.60 8.06 -13.36
N ALA A 132 -2.01 7.03 -12.61
CA ALA A 132 -2.24 5.69 -13.12
C ALA A 132 -3.53 5.56 -13.96
N TYR A 133 -4.57 6.28 -13.57
CA TYR A 133 -5.92 6.23 -14.12
C TYR A 133 -6.50 7.66 -14.21
N PRO A 134 -6.09 8.45 -15.22
CA PRO A 134 -6.46 9.86 -15.32
C PRO A 134 -7.96 10.08 -15.48
N ASP A 135 -8.65 9.17 -16.16
CA ASP A 135 -10.10 9.25 -16.39
C ASP A 135 -10.94 8.68 -15.23
N PHE A 136 -10.29 8.15 -14.18
CA PHE A 136 -11.00 7.61 -13.04
C PHE A 136 -11.73 8.71 -12.28
N ARG A 137 -13.05 8.59 -12.20
CA ARG A 137 -13.89 9.43 -11.37
C ARG A 137 -14.20 8.71 -10.06
N GLU A 138 -13.66 9.25 -8.98
CA GLU A 138 -13.93 8.78 -7.64
C GLU A 138 -15.41 8.96 -7.31
N THR A 139 -16.10 7.85 -7.11
CA THR A 139 -17.54 7.80 -6.80
C THR A 139 -17.82 8.02 -5.32
N ILE A 140 -16.83 7.74 -4.46
CA ILE A 140 -16.96 7.77 -3.00
C ILE A 140 -16.10 8.91 -2.43
N PRO A 141 -16.68 9.94 -1.80
CA PRO A 141 -15.93 11.05 -1.20
C PRO A 141 -15.25 10.65 0.13
N VAL A 142 -14.16 9.88 0.07
CA VAL A 142 -13.49 9.29 1.25
C VAL A 142 -12.97 10.33 2.24
N LEU A 143 -12.53 11.52 1.79
CA LEU A 143 -12.16 12.60 2.73
C LEU A 143 -13.35 13.00 3.62
N GLY A 144 -14.57 13.02 3.07
CA GLY A 144 -15.78 13.28 3.85
C GLY A 144 -16.09 12.14 4.83
N ILE A 145 -15.79 10.89 4.46
CA ILE A 145 -15.91 9.73 5.36
C ILE A 145 -14.93 9.84 6.52
N ILE A 146 -13.68 10.24 6.27
CA ILE A 146 -12.68 10.43 7.32
C ILE A 146 -13.15 11.50 8.31
N ASP A 147 -13.60 12.65 7.80
CA ASP A 147 -14.12 13.73 8.64
C ASP A 147 -15.33 13.29 9.47
N LEU A 148 -16.23 12.48 8.88
CA LEU A 148 -17.41 11.97 9.57
C LEU A 148 -17.04 11.01 10.72
N ARG A 149 -16.06 10.13 10.50
CA ARG A 149 -15.55 9.22 11.54
C ARG A 149 -14.82 9.97 12.64
N GLU A 150 -14.06 11.00 12.28
CA GLU A 150 -13.39 11.88 13.24
C GLU A 150 -14.41 12.65 14.07
N ALA A 151 -15.52 13.11 13.48
CA ALA A 151 -16.60 13.78 14.19
C ALA A 151 -17.22 12.86 15.28
N ASP A 152 -17.47 11.60 14.96
CA ASP A 152 -17.99 10.61 15.92
C ASP A 152 -17.01 10.34 17.06
N TYR A 153 -15.72 10.19 16.73
CA TYR A 153 -14.66 10.08 17.72
C TYR A 153 -14.67 11.26 18.69
N TRP A 154 -14.64 12.51 18.22
CA TRP A 154 -14.63 13.68 19.10
C TRP A 154 -15.90 13.82 19.93
N LEU A 155 -17.05 13.42 19.38
CA LEU A 155 -18.30 13.39 20.12
C LEU A 155 -18.26 12.36 21.26
N SER A 156 -17.69 11.18 21.02
CA SER A 156 -17.48 10.15 22.05
C SER A 156 -16.54 10.62 23.17
N LYS A 157 -15.61 11.54 22.87
CA LYS A 157 -14.71 12.19 23.84
C LYS A 157 -15.34 13.42 24.51
N GLY A 158 -16.61 13.73 24.23
CA GLY A 158 -17.33 14.86 24.80
C GLY A 158 -17.02 16.22 24.15
N ASN A 159 -16.15 16.28 23.13
CA ASN A 159 -15.80 17.53 22.45
C ASN A 159 -16.82 17.88 21.36
N LYS A 160 -18.00 18.33 21.79
CA LYS A 160 -19.10 18.74 20.89
C LYS A 160 -18.69 19.82 19.88
N PRO A 161 -17.93 20.89 20.24
CA PRO A 161 -17.52 21.91 19.28
C PRO A 161 -16.72 21.33 18.11
N LYS A 162 -15.74 20.48 18.40
CA LYS A 162 -14.90 19.85 17.37
C LYS A 162 -15.71 18.88 16.50
N ALA A 163 -16.59 18.09 17.12
CA ALA A 163 -17.48 17.19 16.39
C ALA A 163 -18.42 17.93 15.43
N ARG A 164 -18.99 19.07 15.83
CA ARG A 164 -19.81 19.93 14.96
C ARG A 164 -19.01 20.48 13.79
N GLN A 165 -17.79 20.97 14.05
CA GLN A 165 -16.91 21.49 12.99
C GLN A 165 -16.62 20.42 11.92
N LEU A 166 -16.29 19.21 12.35
CA LEU A 166 -15.96 18.09 11.45
C LEU A 166 -17.18 17.56 10.72
N LEU A 167 -18.35 17.48 11.37
CA LEU A 167 -19.60 17.10 10.71
C LEU A 167 -19.95 18.05 9.56
N ALA A 168 -19.86 19.37 9.79
CA ALA A 168 -20.09 20.36 8.74
C ALA A 168 -19.07 20.23 7.59
N ALA A 169 -17.80 19.95 7.92
CA ALA A 169 -16.76 19.71 6.93
C ALA A 169 -17.02 18.43 6.11
N ALA A 170 -17.53 17.38 6.74
CA ALA A 170 -17.94 16.14 6.09
C ALA A 170 -19.12 16.39 5.14
N GLU A 171 -20.19 17.04 5.60
CA GLU A 171 -21.38 17.35 4.79
C GLU A 171 -21.05 18.11 3.50
N LYS A 172 -20.13 19.10 3.58
CA LYS A 172 -19.64 19.82 2.40
C LYS A 172 -18.94 18.91 1.39
N LYS A 173 -18.17 17.92 1.86
CA LYS A 173 -17.43 16.99 0.99
C LYS A 173 -18.31 15.88 0.45
N LEU A 174 -19.26 15.40 1.25
CA LEU A 174 -20.20 14.34 0.89
C LEU A 174 -21.27 14.83 -0.10
N SER A 175 -21.63 16.12 -0.07
CA SER A 175 -22.62 16.73 -1.00
C SER A 175 -22.06 17.06 -2.39
N SER A 176 -20.74 16.98 -2.58
CA SER A 176 -20.06 17.31 -3.82
C SER A 176 -20.09 16.13 -4.82
N LYS A 177 -21.08 16.12 -5.72
CA LYS A 177 -21.09 15.46 -7.06
C LYS A 177 -21.50 13.98 -7.24
N ARG A 178 -22.19 13.33 -6.31
CA ARG A 178 -23.10 12.19 -6.60
C ARG A 178 -23.91 11.79 -5.36
N PRO A 179 -25.14 11.25 -5.52
CA PRO A 179 -25.95 10.78 -4.40
C PRO A 179 -25.20 9.68 -3.65
N PHE A 180 -25.31 9.73 -2.34
CA PHE A 180 -24.68 8.82 -1.39
C PHE A 180 -25.03 7.32 -1.65
N ASP A 181 -26.08 7.07 -2.41
CA ASP A 181 -26.75 5.78 -2.62
C ASP A 181 -25.90 4.72 -3.34
N LEU A 182 -24.71 5.09 -3.83
CA LEU A 182 -23.78 4.22 -4.56
C LEU A 182 -22.45 3.95 -3.81
N VAL A 183 -22.25 4.56 -2.64
CA VAL A 183 -21.23 4.16 -1.67
C VAL A 183 -21.78 2.92 -0.97
N GLY A 184 -21.05 1.80 -0.95
CA GLY A 184 -21.53 0.51 -0.39
C GLY A 184 -22.43 0.67 0.86
N PRO A 185 -23.57 -0.04 0.90
CA PRO A 185 -24.79 0.55 1.42
C PRO A 185 -24.81 0.55 2.97
N TYR A 186 -25.32 1.65 3.54
CA TYR A 186 -25.84 1.80 4.91
C TYR A 186 -24.94 2.24 6.10
N ALA A 187 -23.61 2.24 6.06
CA ALA A 187 -22.85 2.62 7.28
C ALA A 187 -22.78 4.15 7.53
N PHE A 188 -22.47 4.96 6.51
CA PHE A 188 -22.10 6.37 6.74
C PHE A 188 -23.28 7.35 6.74
N GLN A 189 -24.39 7.05 6.06
CA GLN A 189 -25.60 7.89 6.04
C GLN A 189 -26.27 7.86 7.41
N ASN A 190 -26.34 6.65 7.99
CA ASN A 190 -26.85 6.43 9.33
C ASN A 190 -25.94 7.12 10.35
N LEU A 191 -24.62 7.00 10.20
CA LEU A 191 -23.67 7.71 11.06
C LEU A 191 -23.85 9.23 11.03
N ALA A 192 -24.04 9.83 9.85
CA ALA A 192 -24.27 11.28 9.74
C ALA A 192 -25.57 11.71 10.43
N LYS A 193 -26.68 11.01 10.18
CA LYS A 193 -27.97 11.28 10.84
C LYS A 193 -27.89 11.09 12.36
N ASP A 194 -27.19 10.05 12.82
CA ASP A 194 -26.98 9.79 14.24
C ASP A 194 -26.14 10.86 14.92
N LEU A 195 -25.07 11.33 14.27
CA LEU A 195 -24.27 12.44 14.77
C LEU A 195 -25.07 13.72 14.87
N GLN A 196 -25.85 14.06 13.84
CA GLN A 196 -26.75 15.21 13.86
C GLN A 196 -27.72 15.14 15.04
N ARG A 197 -28.32 13.97 15.30
CA ARG A 197 -29.23 13.76 16.44
C ARG A 197 -28.55 13.93 17.79
N ARG A 198 -27.32 13.42 17.96
CA ARG A 198 -26.57 13.48 19.23
C ARG A 198 -25.93 14.86 19.51
N LEU A 199 -25.84 15.71 18.50
CA LEU A 199 -25.25 17.05 18.58
C LEU A 199 -26.27 18.19 18.74
N LYS A 200 -27.57 17.91 18.53
CA LYS A 200 -28.68 18.75 18.96
C LYS A 200 -28.75 18.78 20.49
#